data_AF-A0A4Y2X1Z0-F1
#
_entry.id   AF-A0A4Y2X1Z0-F1
#
_cell.length_a   1.000
_cell.length_b   1.000
_cell.length_c   1.000
_cell.angle_alpha   90.00
_cell.angle_beta   90.00
_cell.angle_gamma   90.00
#
_symmetry.space_group_name_H-M   'P 1'
#
loop_
_entity.id
_entity.type
_entity.pdbx_description
1 polymer ?
#
loop_
_entity_poly.entity_id
_entity_poly.type
_entity_poly.pdbx_seq_one_letter_code
_entity_poly.pdbx_strand_id
1 'polypeptide(L)'
;MVGLFWKCYTLAFATHMSNEEYVSLISFICYFLSFHVMIILSASLANEMAIKPKGFAQFLPCRLPTLLNPQFQSMLKEIGIQKYRLTLWQFYVLRRSILLASIGTLLTYGILLGTLGKHSQ
;
A
#
# COMPACT_ATOMS: atom_id res chain seq x y z
N MET A 1 -1.84 9.38 -7.61
CA MET A 1 -3.31 9.29 -7.46
C MET A 1 -4.05 10.37 -8.24
N VAL A 2 -3.77 11.66 -8.05
CA VAL A 2 -4.45 12.74 -8.81
C VAL A 2 -4.32 12.59 -10.33
N GLY A 3 -3.12 12.29 -10.84
CA GLY A 3 -2.93 12.04 -12.27
C GLY A 3 -3.70 10.82 -12.80
N LEU A 4 -3.77 9.74 -12.01
CA LEU A 4 -4.56 8.55 -12.34
C LEU A 4 -6.06 8.88 -12.40
N PHE A 5 -6.53 9.63 -11.39
CA PHE A 5 -7.91 10.12 -11.33
C PHE A 5 -8.27 10.92 -12.58
N TRP A 6 -7.43 11.90 -12.96
CA TRP A 6 -7.71 12.75 -14.12
C TRP A 6 -7.75 11.96 -15.41
N LYS A 7 -6.84 10.99 -15.58
CA LYS A 7 -6.84 10.10 -16.75
C LYS A 7 -8.09 9.22 -16.78
N CYS A 8 -8.46 8.57 -15.67
CA CYS A 8 -9.71 7.81 -15.60
C CYS A 8 -10.94 8.69 -15.89
N TYR A 9 -10.96 9.93 -15.41
CA TYR A 9 -12.01 10.89 -15.72
C TYR A 9 -12.06 11.23 -17.21
N THR A 10 -10.92 11.56 -17.82
CA THR A 10 -10.84 11.80 -19.27
C THR A 10 -11.32 10.58 -20.05
N LEU A 11 -10.96 9.36 -19.64
CA LEU A 11 -11.42 8.13 -20.28
C LEU A 11 -12.94 7.95 -20.20
N ALA A 12 -13.55 8.27 -19.05
CA ALA A 12 -14.98 8.09 -18.82
C ALA A 12 -15.86 9.14 -19.51
N PHE A 13 -15.36 10.37 -19.69
CA PHE A 13 -16.16 11.52 -20.14
C PHE A 13 -15.71 12.15 -21.46
N ALA A 14 -14.62 11.68 -22.08
CA ALA A 14 -14.22 12.19 -23.39
C ALA A 14 -15.23 11.76 -24.47
N THR A 15 -15.73 12.73 -25.22
CA THR A 15 -16.72 12.52 -26.29
C THR A 15 -16.07 12.14 -27.62
N HIS A 16 -14.83 12.57 -27.85
CA HIS A 16 -14.04 12.23 -29.03
C HIS A 16 -12.61 11.89 -28.61
N MET A 17 -12.17 10.69 -28.93
CA MET A 17 -10.82 10.22 -28.67
C MET A 17 -10.39 9.34 -29.84
N SER A 18 -9.17 9.55 -30.34
CA SER A 18 -8.59 8.65 -31.34
C SER A 18 -8.25 7.30 -30.70
N ASN A 19 -8.16 6.24 -31.52
CA ASN A 19 -7.78 4.91 -31.04
C ASN A 19 -6.40 4.90 -30.36
N GLU A 20 -5.45 5.67 -30.90
CA GLU A 20 -4.10 5.81 -30.35
C GLU A 20 -4.11 6.45 -28.96
N GLU A 21 -4.88 7.53 -28.79
CA GLU A 21 -5.06 8.18 -27.50
C GLU A 21 -5.71 7.25 -26.48
N TYR A 22 -6.74 6.50 -26.88
CA TYR A 22 -7.42 5.53 -26.01
C TYR A 22 -6.48 4.44 -25.51
N VAL A 23 -5.69 3.83 -26.40
CA VAL A 23 -4.70 2.81 -26.06
C VAL A 23 -3.62 3.37 -25.15
N SER A 24 -3.12 4.57 -25.44
CA SER A 24 -2.14 5.28 -24.60
C SER A 24 -2.68 5.53 -23.18
N LEU A 25 -3.94 5.95 -23.09
CA LEU A 25 -4.59 6.29 -21.84
C LEU A 25 -4.83 5.04 -20.97
N ILE A 26 -5.31 3.94 -21.55
CA ILE A 26 -5.43 2.65 -20.84
C ILE A 26 -4.06 2.16 -20.39
N SER A 27 -3.06 2.21 -21.26
CA SER A 27 -1.69 1.78 -20.93
C SER A 27 -1.13 2.56 -19.74
N PHE A 28 -1.36 3.88 -19.71
CA PHE A 28 -1.00 4.74 -18.60
C PHE A 28 -1.70 4.33 -17.29
N ILE A 29 -3.02 4.12 -17.33
CA ILE A 29 -3.80 3.71 -16.16
C ILE A 29 -3.31 2.36 -15.61
N CYS A 30 -3.14 1.38 -16.49
CA CYS A 30 -2.64 0.04 -16.14
C CYS A 30 -1.23 0.08 -15.55
N TYR A 31 -0.33 0.86 -16.15
CA TYR A 31 1.05 1.00 -15.66
C TYR A 31 1.09 1.60 -14.25
N PHE A 32 0.42 2.72 -14.03
CA PHE A 32 0.42 3.40 -12.74
C PHE A 32 -0.29 2.60 -11.65
N LEU A 33 -1.39 1.91 -11.97
CA LEU A 33 -2.04 0.99 -11.02
C LEU A 33 -1.12 -0.17 -10.65
N SER A 34 -0.48 -0.80 -11.64
CA SER A 34 0.45 -1.91 -11.40
C SER A 34 1.62 -1.49 -10.53
N PHE A 35 2.21 -0.32 -10.81
CA PHE A 35 3.31 0.24 -10.02
C PHE A 35 2.88 0.55 -8.58
N HIS A 36 1.69 1.13 -8.40
CA HIS A 36 1.14 1.42 -7.08
C HIS A 36 0.90 0.14 -6.26
N VAL A 37 0.31 -0.88 -6.88
CA VAL A 37 0.12 -2.20 -6.27
C VAL A 37 1.46 -2.81 -5.89
N MET A 38 2.46 -2.77 -6.79
CA MET A 38 3.79 -3.33 -6.55
C MET A 38 4.46 -2.70 -5.32
N ILE A 39 4.46 -1.37 -5.21
CA ILE A 39 5.08 -0.66 -4.08
C ILE A 39 4.37 -1.01 -2.77
N ILE A 40 3.05 -0.88 -2.73
CA ILE A 40 2.30 -1.13 -1.48
C ILE A 40 2.40 -2.59 -1.08
N LEU A 41 2.27 -3.51 -2.04
CA LEU A 41 2.34 -4.94 -1.76
C LEU A 41 3.71 -5.31 -1.19
N SER A 42 4.80 -4.87 -1.83
CA SER A 42 6.17 -5.15 -1.36
C SER A 42 6.41 -4.58 0.03
N ALA A 43 6.02 -3.32 0.27
CA ALA A 43 6.17 -2.70 1.59
C ALA A 43 5.29 -3.35 2.66
N SER A 44 4.07 -3.75 2.31
CA SER A 44 3.16 -4.44 3.24
C SER A 44 3.65 -5.83 3.60
N LEU A 45 4.22 -6.56 2.64
CA LEU A 45 4.78 -7.89 2.85
C LEU A 45 6.05 -7.82 3.70
N ALA A 46 6.94 -6.87 3.43
CA ALA A 46 8.10 -6.60 4.26
C ALA A 46 7.68 -6.25 5.71
N ASN A 47 6.62 -5.44 5.88
CA ASN A 47 6.08 -5.12 7.20
C ASN A 47 5.47 -6.34 7.93
N GLU A 48 4.72 -7.19 7.23
CA GLU A 48 4.19 -8.44 7.80
C GLU A 48 5.31 -9.40 8.21
N MET A 49 6.34 -9.54 7.36
CA MET A 49 7.50 -10.39 7.61
C MET A 49 8.40 -9.84 8.72
N ALA A 50 8.41 -8.53 8.99
CA ALA A 50 9.08 -7.96 10.16
C ALA A 50 8.31 -8.19 11.48
N ILE A 51 7.03 -8.55 11.41
CA ILE A 51 6.16 -8.79 12.58
C ILE A 51 6.10 -10.29 12.93
N LYS A 52 6.03 -11.19 11.94
CA LYS A 52 5.92 -12.65 12.15
C LYS A 52 7.05 -13.29 12.99
N PRO A 53 8.35 -13.02 12.76
CA PRO A 53 9.43 -13.62 13.54
C PRO A 53 9.49 -13.07 14.97
N LYS A 54 8.84 -11.93 15.27
CA LYS A 54 8.81 -11.37 16.64
C LYS A 54 7.99 -12.21 17.60
N GLY A 55 6.90 -12.82 17.13
CA GLY A 55 6.12 -13.76 17.94
C GLY A 55 7.00 -14.96 18.32
N PHE A 56 7.63 -15.59 17.34
CA PHE A 56 8.46 -16.77 17.56
C PHE A 56 9.73 -16.47 18.38
N ALA A 57 10.39 -15.33 18.10
CA ALA A 57 11.56 -14.88 18.84
C ALA A 57 11.26 -14.45 20.28
N GLN A 58 10.04 -14.00 20.60
CA GLN A 58 9.61 -13.78 21.99
C GLN A 58 9.40 -15.09 22.75
N PHE A 59 8.96 -16.16 22.07
CA PHE A 59 8.76 -17.47 22.69
C PHE A 59 10.06 -18.30 22.81
N LEU A 60 11.08 -18.02 22.00
CA LEU A 60 12.37 -18.74 22.03
C LEU A 60 13.07 -18.68 23.41
N PRO A 61 13.25 -17.50 24.04
CA PRO A 61 13.87 -17.39 25.36
C PRO A 61 13.08 -18.12 26.46
N CYS A 62 11.74 -18.13 26.32
CA CYS A 62 10.86 -18.81 27.28
C CYS A 62 10.92 -20.34 27.15
N ARG A 63 11.21 -20.87 25.96
CA ARG A 63 11.30 -22.32 25.71
C ARG A 63 12.69 -22.90 25.95
N LEU A 64 13.75 -22.09 25.89
CA LEU A 64 15.14 -22.56 26.07
C LEU A 64 15.94 -21.73 27.11
N PRO A 65 15.41 -21.53 28.34
CA PRO A 65 16.02 -20.63 29.32
C PRO A 65 17.41 -21.09 29.80
N THR A 66 17.71 -22.39 29.72
CA THR A 66 18.95 -22.99 30.25
C THR A 66 20.09 -23.11 29.23
N LEU A 67 19.82 -22.97 27.92
CA LEU A 67 20.84 -23.12 26.88
C LEU A 67 21.37 -21.78 26.34
N LEU A 68 20.63 -20.68 26.59
CA LEU A 68 20.91 -19.37 26.00
C LEU A 68 21.67 -18.47 26.97
N ASN A 69 22.90 -18.12 26.58
CA ASN A 69 23.77 -17.18 27.29
C ASN A 69 23.02 -15.85 27.57
N PRO A 70 23.07 -15.25 28.78
CA PRO A 70 22.37 -14.01 29.11
C PRO A 70 22.62 -12.84 28.14
N GLN A 71 23.81 -12.75 27.55
CA GLN A 71 24.11 -11.77 26.48
C GLN A 71 23.28 -11.98 25.21
N PHE A 72 22.99 -13.23 24.87
CA PHE A 72 22.16 -13.58 23.72
C PHE A 72 20.68 -13.27 24.00
N GLN A 73 20.23 -13.44 25.25
CA GLN A 73 18.89 -13.03 25.66
C GLN A 73 18.71 -11.51 25.60
N SER A 74 19.70 -10.71 26.03
CA SER A 74 19.63 -9.25 25.95
C SER A 74 19.64 -8.76 24.50
N MET A 75 20.47 -9.36 23.64
CA MET A 75 20.53 -9.03 22.21
C MET A 75 19.21 -9.35 21.50
N LEU A 76 18.60 -10.52 21.78
CA LEU A 76 17.28 -10.87 21.26
C LEU A 76 16.19 -9.92 21.74
N LYS A 77 16.26 -9.48 23.00
CA LYS A 77 15.32 -8.51 23.57
C LYS A 77 15.43 -7.15 22.87
N GLU A 78 16.66 -6.69 22.62
CA GLU A 78 16.95 -5.44 21.92
C GLU A 78 16.48 -5.47 20.46
N ILE A 79 16.77 -6.57 19.72
CA ILE A 79 16.28 -6.80 18.35
C ILE A 79 14.75 -6.90 18.31
N GLY A 80 14.14 -7.56 19.30
CA GLY A 80 12.68 -7.68 19.44
C GLY A 80 12.00 -6.32 19.65
N ILE A 81 12.65 -5.43 20.42
CA ILE A 81 12.18 -4.08 20.73
C ILE A 81 12.28 -3.16 19.50
N GLN A 82 13.29 -3.33 18.64
CA GLN A 82 13.47 -2.47 17.47
C GLN A 82 12.37 -2.73 16.41
N LYS A 83 11.38 -1.84 16.36
CA LYS A 83 10.22 -1.92 15.46
C LYS A 83 10.54 -1.24 14.13
N TYR A 84 11.34 -1.90 13.30
CA TYR A 84 11.48 -1.46 11.91
C TYR A 84 10.16 -1.73 11.17
N ARG A 85 9.49 -0.65 10.77
CA ARG A 85 8.30 -0.69 9.90
C ARG A 85 8.53 0.30 8.78
N LEU A 86 8.32 -0.16 7.55
CA LEU A 86 8.18 0.71 6.40
C LEU A 86 6.92 1.54 6.58
N THR A 87 7.13 2.84 6.74
CA THR A 87 6.06 3.82 6.89
C THR A 87 6.10 4.76 5.69
N LEU A 88 4.93 5.13 5.21
CA LEU A 88 4.82 6.30 4.36
C LEU A 88 4.85 7.51 5.28
N TRP A 89 5.89 8.33 5.13
CA TRP A 89 6.03 9.61 5.83
C TRP A 89 5.89 9.50 7.37
N GLN A 90 6.34 8.40 8.00
CA GLN A 90 6.23 8.12 9.45
C GLN A 90 4.81 7.92 10.03
N PHE A 91 3.75 8.45 9.42
CA PHE A 91 2.38 8.38 9.96
C PHE A 91 1.61 7.12 9.53
N TYR A 92 1.89 6.60 8.34
CA TYR A 92 1.14 5.48 7.77
C TYR A 92 1.99 4.22 7.70
N VAL A 93 1.69 3.23 8.55
CA VAL A 93 2.25 1.89 8.41
C VAL A 93 1.69 1.28 7.12
N LEU A 94 2.58 0.93 6.18
CA LEU A 94 2.20 0.32 4.92
C LEU A 94 1.56 -1.05 5.18
N ARG A 95 0.23 -1.11 5.04
CA ARG A 95 -0.60 -2.31 5.15
C ARG A 95 -1.43 -2.47 3.89
N ARG A 96 -1.92 -3.68 3.64
CA ARG A 96 -2.82 -4.00 2.52
C ARG A 96 -4.09 -3.13 2.50
N SER A 97 -4.51 -2.62 3.65
CA SER A 97 -5.64 -1.69 3.76
C SER A 97 -5.46 -0.37 3.01
N ILE A 98 -4.21 0.10 2.82
CA ILE A 98 -3.94 1.35 2.07
C ILE A 98 -4.28 1.17 0.60
N LEU A 99 -4.09 -0.03 0.05
CA LEU A 99 -4.45 -0.35 -1.33
C LEU A 99 -5.97 -0.25 -1.52
N LEU A 100 -6.73 -0.89 -0.64
CA LEU A 100 -8.20 -0.80 -0.61
C LEU A 100 -8.68 0.64 -0.44
N ALA A 101 -8.08 1.40 0.48
CA ALA A 101 -8.41 2.80 0.68
C ALA A 101 -8.13 3.63 -0.58
N SER A 102 -7.02 3.39 -1.27
CA SER A 102 -6.68 4.12 -2.51
C SER A 102 -7.60 3.82 -3.68
N ILE A 103 -8.12 2.60 -3.79
CA ILE A 103 -9.14 2.24 -4.79
C ILE A 103 -10.48 2.87 -4.41
N GLY A 104 -10.84 2.79 -3.12
CA GLY A 104 -12.06 3.39 -2.60
C GLY A 104 -12.12 4.89 -2.85
N THR A 105 -11.04 5.63 -2.59
CA THR A 105 -10.99 7.07 -2.86
C THR A 105 -11.16 7.37 -4.35
N LEU A 106 -10.51 6.61 -5.24
CA LEU A 106 -10.67 6.78 -6.68
C LEU A 106 -12.13 6.60 -7.11
N LEU A 107 -12.79 5.55 -6.61
CA LEU A 107 -14.20 5.28 -6.89
C LEU A 107 -15.12 6.36 -6.32
N THR A 108 -14.93 6.73 -5.04
CA THR A 108 -15.75 7.76 -4.38
C THR A 108 -15.63 9.10 -5.10
N TYR A 109 -14.42 9.55 -5.43
CA TYR A 109 -14.23 10.78 -6.20
C TYR A 109 -14.82 10.68 -7.61
N GLY A 110 -14.72 9.52 -8.26
CA GLY A 110 -15.36 9.27 -9.55
C GLY A 110 -16.87 9.41 -9.50
N ILE A 111 -17.53 8.82 -8.49
CA ILE A 111 -18.97 8.95 -8.26
C ILE A 111 -19.34 10.40 -7.95
N LEU A 112 -18.59 11.06 -7.06
CA LEU A 112 -18.88 12.43 -6.66
C LEU A 112 -18.86 13.37 -7.87
N LEU A 113 -17.82 13.29 -8.69
CA LEU A 113 -17.68 14.15 -9.87
C LEU A 113 -18.66 13.78 -10.99
N GLY A 114 -18.92 12.48 -11.20
CA GLY A 114 -19.91 12.03 -12.18
C GLY A 114 -21.36 12.41 -11.82
N THR A 115 -21.68 12.52 -10.53
CA THR A 115 -23.02 12.91 -10.07
C THR A 115 -23.17 14.43 -9.95
N LEU A 116 -22.18 15.15 -9.42
CA LEU A 116 -22.20 16.62 -9.31
C LEU A 116 -22.13 17.32 -10.67
N GLY A 117 -21.38 16.77 -11.63
CA GLY A 117 -21.25 17.35 -12.98
C GLY A 117 -22.56 17.38 -13.79
N LYS A 118 -23.55 16.55 -13.44
CA LYS A 118 -24.87 16.53 -14.13
C LYS A 118 -25.82 17.64 -13.71
N HIS A 119 -25.52 18.42 -12.67
CA HIS A 119 -26.37 19.53 -12.21
C HIS A 119 -25.83 20.92 -12.56
N SER A 120 -24.67 21.02 -13.24
CA SER A 120 -24.09 22.30 -13.66
C SER A 120 -24.10 22.53 -15.18
N GLN A 121 -24.94 21.81 -15.92
CA GLN A 121 -25.25 22.10 -17.33
C GLN A 121 -26.67 22.63 -17.47
#